data_AF-A0A7C7WRL9-F1
#
_entry.id   AF-A0A7C7WRL9-F1
#
_cell.length_a   1.000
_cell.length_b   1.000
_cell.length_c   1.000
_cell.angle_alpha   90.00
_cell.angle_beta   90.00
_cell.angle_gamma   90.00
#
_symmetry.space_group_name_H-M   'P 1'
#
loop_
_entity.id
_entity.type
_entity.pdbx_description
1 polymer ?
#
loop_
_entity_poly.entity_id
_entity_poly.type
_entity_poly.pdbx_seq_one_letter_code
_entity_poly.pdbx_strand_id
1 'polypeptide(L)'
;MPPDRRLAVGLIAGSAAYLFGAFQIGAPEGQYAAVGPRLFPLVIGLGLLTSAVWIGVAATAEVRRSPVRWGAAASSALAFLAYIAALDVVGYLPATAAFL
;
A
#
# COMPACT_ATOMS: atom_id res chain seq x y z
N MET A 1 -24.64 12.59 2.02
CA MET A 1 -23.23 12.49 2.49
C MET A 1 -22.37 13.35 1.57
N PRO A 2 -21.49 14.20 2.12
CA PRO A 2 -20.53 14.94 1.30
C PRO A 2 -19.63 13.98 0.49
N PRO A 3 -19.17 14.37 -0.70
CA PRO A 3 -18.42 13.50 -1.63
C PRO A 3 -17.19 12.88 -0.97
N ASP A 4 -16.48 13.65 -0.15
CA ASP A 4 -15.28 13.20 0.58
C ASP A 4 -15.58 12.08 1.59
N ARG A 5 -16.78 12.08 2.17
CA ARG A 5 -17.21 11.05 3.12
C ARG A 5 -17.54 9.74 2.42
N ARG A 6 -18.11 9.80 1.21
CA ARG A 6 -18.34 8.61 0.38
C ARG A 6 -17.02 8.00 -0.09
N LEU A 7 -16.08 8.86 -0.50
CA LEU A 7 -14.72 8.44 -0.86
C LEU A 7 -14.02 7.75 0.31
N ALA A 8 -14.04 8.36 1.51
CA ALA A 8 -13.43 7.78 2.71
C ALA A 8 -14.03 6.41 3.06
N VAL A 9 -15.36 6.26 3.00
CA VAL A 9 -16.02 4.96 3.25
C VAL A 9 -15.59 3.92 2.21
N GLY A 10 -15.54 4.27 0.92
CA GLY A 10 -15.07 3.37 -0.13
C GLY A 10 -13.62 2.94 0.08
N LEU A 11 -12.73 3.88 0.43
CA LEU A 11 -11.33 3.60 0.72
C LEU A 11 -11.15 2.71 1.96
N ILE A 12 -11.93 2.93 3.02
CA ILE A 12 -11.91 2.08 4.22
C ILE A 12 -12.35 0.66 3.87
N ALA A 13 -13.46 0.51 3.14
CA ALA A 13 -13.96 -0.80 2.74
C ALA A 13 -12.95 -1.55 1.85
N GLY A 14 -12.35 -0.87 0.87
CA GLY A 14 -11.31 -1.44 0.02
C GLY A 14 -10.05 -1.84 0.80
N SER A 15 -9.62 -1.01 1.75
CA SER A 15 -8.45 -1.30 2.61
C SER A 15 -8.71 -2.50 3.52
N ALA A 16 -9.93 -2.62 4.07
CA ALA A 16 -10.34 -3.76 4.88
C ALA A 16 -10.40 -5.06 4.06
N ALA A 17 -10.93 -5.01 2.84
CA ALA A 17 -10.96 -6.16 1.93
C ALA A 17 -9.54 -6.60 1.53
N TYR A 18 -8.65 -5.65 1.27
CA TYR A 18 -7.23 -5.92 0.99
C TYR A 18 -6.53 -6.57 2.18
N LEU A 19 -6.71 -6.03 3.40
CA LEU A 19 -6.17 -6.62 4.63
C LEU A 19 -6.72 -8.03 4.86
N PHE A 20 -8.01 -8.25 4.64
CA PHE A 20 -8.61 -9.57 4.71
C PHE A 20 -7.91 -10.55 3.76
N GLY A 21 -7.70 -10.16 2.50
CA GLY A 21 -6.93 -10.96 1.54
C GLY A 21 -5.48 -11.24 2.00
N ALA A 22 -4.80 -10.24 2.58
CA ALA A 22 -3.46 -10.41 3.12
C ALA A 22 -3.38 -11.45 4.25
N PHE A 23 -4.41 -11.54 5.11
CA PHE A 23 -4.48 -12.55 6.17
C PHE A 23 -4.64 -13.98 5.64
N GLN A 24 -5.18 -14.15 4.44
CA GLN A 24 -5.38 -15.46 3.81
C GLN A 24 -4.11 -16.04 3.18
N ILE A 25 -3.01 -15.27 3.10
CA ILE A 25 -1.74 -15.72 2.53
C ILE A 25 -1.14 -16.82 3.41
N GLY A 26 -0.94 -18.03 2.88
CA GLY A 26 -0.28 -19.13 3.59
C GLY A 26 1.19 -18.84 3.88
N ALA A 27 1.74 -19.43 4.94
CA ALA A 27 3.18 -19.42 5.18
C ALA A 27 3.82 -20.58 4.38
N PRO A 28 4.69 -20.33 3.40
CA PRO A 28 5.40 -21.41 2.72
C PRO A 28 6.43 -22.00 3.69
N GLU A 29 6.34 -23.31 3.92
CA GLU A 29 7.32 -24.04 4.71
C GLU A 29 8.67 -24.06 3.96
N GLY A 30 9.76 -23.66 4.64
CA GLY A 30 11.12 -23.83 4.14
C GLY A 30 11.71 -22.68 3.29
N GLN A 31 10.99 -21.58 3.06
CA GLN A 31 11.57 -20.40 2.41
C GLN A 31 12.15 -19.40 3.43
N TYR A 32 13.30 -18.80 3.10
CA TYR A 32 13.90 -17.71 3.88
C TYR A 32 12.99 -16.48 3.83
N ALA A 33 12.08 -16.38 4.79
CA ALA A 33 11.23 -15.22 5.00
C ALA A 33 11.79 -14.45 6.21
N ALA A 34 12.86 -13.67 6.02
CA ALA A 34 13.30 -12.68 7.01
C ALA A 34 12.14 -11.76 7.45
N VAL A 35 11.15 -11.65 6.55
CA VAL A 35 9.87 -11.03 6.76
C VAL A 35 8.82 -12.03 6.27
N GLY A 36 7.95 -12.53 7.17
CA GLY A 36 6.90 -13.48 6.78
C GLY A 36 6.09 -12.98 5.57
N PRO A 37 5.54 -13.87 4.71
CA PRO A 37 4.90 -13.50 3.43
C PRO A 37 3.72 -12.53 3.59
N ARG A 38 3.22 -12.38 4.81
CA ARG A 38 2.12 -11.49 5.19
C ARG A 38 2.57 -10.07 5.55
N LEU A 39 3.80 -9.85 5.99
CA LEU A 39 4.15 -8.55 6.60
C LEU A 39 4.04 -7.42 5.58
N PHE A 40 4.58 -7.62 4.38
CA PHE A 40 4.57 -6.58 3.36
C PHE A 40 3.14 -6.19 2.92
N PRO A 41 2.24 -7.15 2.59
CA PRO A 41 0.82 -6.86 2.40
C PRO A 41 0.15 -6.20 3.61
N LEU A 42 0.45 -6.62 4.84
CA LEU A 42 -0.14 -6.01 6.03
C LEU A 42 0.26 -4.54 6.20
N VAL A 43 1.53 -4.21 5.99
CA VAL A 43 2.03 -2.83 6.07
C VAL A 43 1.33 -1.94 5.03
N ILE A 44 1.18 -2.43 3.79
CA ILE A 44 0.44 -1.70 2.75
C ILE A 44 -1.01 -1.48 3.19
N GLY A 45 -1.69 -2.55 3.63
CA GLY A 45 -3.10 -2.48 4.01
C GLY A 45 -3.35 -1.53 5.19
N LEU A 46 -2.47 -1.51 6.18
CA LEU A 46 -2.51 -0.57 7.29
C LEU A 46 -2.24 0.87 6.84
N GLY A 47 -1.28 1.08 5.93
CA GLY A 47 -1.03 2.39 5.33
C GLY A 47 -2.23 2.95 4.57
N LEU A 48 -2.91 2.10 3.79
CA LEU A 48 -4.13 2.47 3.07
C LEU A 48 -5.27 2.80 4.05
N LEU A 49 -5.48 1.96 5.07
CA LEU A 49 -6.54 2.13 6.05
C LEU A 49 -6.36 3.42 6.86
N THR A 50 -5.14 3.66 7.37
CA THR A 50 -4.82 4.89 8.12
C THR A 50 -5.00 6.14 7.26
N SER A 51 -4.59 6.10 5.99
CA SER A 51 -4.81 7.18 5.03
C SER A 51 -6.30 7.43 4.79
N ALA A 52 -7.11 6.38 4.65
CA ALA A 52 -8.55 6.48 4.44
C ALA A 52 -9.27 7.08 5.65
N VAL A 53 -8.89 6.66 6.87
CA VAL A 53 -9.38 7.24 8.13
C VAL A 53 -9.00 8.72 8.21
N TRP A 54 -7.74 9.07 7.93
CA TRP A 54 -7.28 10.45 7.91
C TRP A 54 -8.08 11.32 6.94
N ILE A 55 -8.31 10.86 5.71
CA ILE A 55 -9.13 11.56 4.71
C ILE A 55 -10.55 11.78 5.22
N GLY A 56 -11.14 10.77 5.88
CA GLY A 56 -12.47 10.85 6.47
C GLY A 56 -12.56 11.87 7.61
N VAL A 57 -11.61 11.84 8.55
CA VAL A 57 -11.54 12.80 9.67
C VAL A 57 -11.30 14.22 9.15
N ALA A 58 -10.34 14.39 8.25
CA ALA A 58 -10.04 15.69 7.65
C ALA A 58 -11.13 16.18 6.68
N ALA A 59 -12.14 15.36 6.34
CA ALA A 59 -13.32 15.80 5.59
C ALA A 59 -14.41 16.36 6.52
N THR A 60 -14.33 16.04 7.81
CA THR A 60 -15.24 16.57 8.84
C THR A 60 -14.71 17.81 9.55
N ALA A 61 -13.42 18.11 9.41
CA ALA A 61 -12.78 19.31 9.93
C ALA A 61 -12.36 20.22 8.77
N GLU A 62 -12.45 21.55 8.93
CA GLU A 62 -11.91 22.52 7.96
C GLU A 62 -10.36 22.54 7.99
N VAL A 63 -9.74 21.41 7.66
CA VAL A 63 -8.28 21.28 7.62
C VAL A 63 -7.80 21.69 6.24
N ARG A 64 -7.06 22.80 6.15
CA ARG A 64 -6.29 23.12 4.94
C ARG A 64 -5.24 22.04 4.72
N ARG A 65 -5.44 21.21 3.70
CA ARG A 65 -4.47 20.18 3.31
C ARG A 65 -3.38 20.80 2.44
N SER A 66 -2.13 20.44 2.72
CA SER A 66 -1.02 20.76 1.82
C SER A 66 -1.23 20.05 0.47
N PRO A 67 -0.94 20.69 -0.67
CA PRO A 67 -1.09 20.05 -1.97
C PRO A 67 -0.18 18.83 -2.07
N VAL A 68 -0.79 17.66 -2.26
CA VAL A 68 -0.07 16.40 -2.49
C VAL A 68 0.59 16.46 -3.87
N ARG A 69 1.89 16.17 -3.93
CA ARG A 69 2.66 16.10 -5.19
C ARG A 69 2.40 14.75 -5.88
N TRP A 70 1.26 14.63 -6.54
CA TRP A 70 0.83 13.39 -7.21
C TRP A 70 1.85 12.83 -8.22
N GLY A 71 2.62 13.69 -8.89
CA GLY A 71 3.69 13.26 -9.78
C GLY A 71 4.77 12.43 -9.07
N ALA A 72 5.19 12.86 -7.87
CA ALA A 72 6.18 12.14 -7.07
C ALA A 72 5.62 10.80 -6.57
N ALA A 73 4.35 10.80 -6.12
CA ALA A 73 3.68 9.57 -5.69
C ALA A 73 3.53 8.56 -6.83
N ALA A 74 3.14 9.03 -8.03
CA ALA A 74 3.00 8.19 -9.21
C ALA A 74 4.34 7.62 -9.68
N SER A 75 5.41 8.43 -9.69
CA SER A 75 6.75 7.94 -10.05
C SER A 75 7.27 6.91 -9.07
N SER A 76 7.03 7.09 -7.76
CA SER A 76 7.42 6.11 -6.74
C SER A 76 6.63 4.81 -6.88
N ALA A 77 5.33 4.88 -7.16
CA ALA A 77 4.50 3.70 -7.41
C ALA A 77 4.97 2.94 -8.66
N LEU A 78 5.29 3.64 -9.75
CA LEU A 78 5.83 3.04 -10.97
C LEU A 78 7.18 2.38 -10.74
N ALA A 79 8.10 3.04 -10.03
CA ALA A 79 9.40 2.46 -9.68
C ALA A 79 9.22 1.18 -8.85
N PHE A 80 8.29 1.18 -7.89
CA PHE A 80 7.99 0.00 -7.09
C PHE A 80 7.40 -1.16 -7.92
N LEU A 81 6.49 -0.87 -8.85
CA LEU A 81 5.96 -1.88 -9.77
C LEU A 81 7.05 -2.44 -10.69
N ALA A 82 7.95 -1.59 -11.19
CA ALA A 82 9.08 -2.01 -12.00
C ALA A 82 10.05 -2.93 -11.21
N TYR A 83 10.28 -2.62 -9.94
CA TYR A 83 11.06 -3.47 -9.05
C TYR A 83 10.40 -4.85 -8.84
N ILE A 84 9.09 -4.90 -8.60
CA ILE A 84 8.36 -6.18 -8.50
C ILE A 84 8.48 -6.98 -9.80
N ALA A 85 8.32 -6.35 -10.95
CA ALA A 85 8.45 -7.04 -12.24
C ALA A 85 9.87 -7.58 -12.45
N ALA A 86 10.89 -6.84 -12.02
CA ALA A 86 12.29 -7.27 -12.09
C ALA A 86 12.58 -8.48 -11.17
N LEU A 87 11.93 -8.58 -10.01
CA LEU A 87 12.10 -9.72 -9.10
C LEU A 87 11.80 -11.07 -9.79
N ASP A 88 10.78 -11.10 -10.65
CA ASP A 88 10.34 -12.32 -11.34
C ASP A 88 11.30 -12.72 -12.49
N VAL A 89 11.97 -11.74 -13.09
CA VAL A 89 12.85 -11.95 -14.25
C VAL A 89 14.29 -12.26 -13.83
N VAL A 90 14.84 -11.47 -12.90
CA VAL A 90 16.28 -11.49 -12.59
C VAL A 90 16.57 -12.02 -11.18
N GLY A 91 15.55 -12.17 -10.34
CA GLY A 91 15.69 -12.58 -8.95
C GLY A 91 16.06 -11.43 -8.00
N TYR A 92 15.99 -11.70 -6.70
CA TYR A 92 16.07 -10.69 -5.63
C TYR A 92 17.36 -9.86 -5.61
N LEU A 93 18.52 -10.52 -5.64
CA LEU A 93 19.84 -9.87 -5.53
C LEU A 93 20.10 -8.80 -6.61
N PRO A 94 20.01 -9.13 -7.92
CA PRO A 94 20.26 -8.16 -8.98
C PRO A 94 19.17 -7.10 -9.09
N ALA A 95 17.90 -7.43 -8.83
CA ALA A 95 16.82 -6.45 -8.82
C ALA A 95 17.02 -5.42 -7.70
N THR A 96 17.41 -5.86 -6.50
CA THR A 96 17.63 -4.96 -5.35
C THR A 96 18.82 -4.03 -5.58
N ALA A 97 19.91 -4.53 -6.18
CA ALA A 97 21.09 -3.72 -6.47
C ALA A 97 20.85 -2.58 -7.47
N ALA A 98 19.89 -2.73 -8.39
CA ALA A 98 19.56 -1.69 -9.37
C ALA A 98 18.64 -0.58 -8.81
N PHE A 99 17.97 -0.83 -7.67
CA PHE A 99 16.97 0.05 -7.07
C PHE A 99 17.40 0.66 -5.72
N LEU A 100 18.59 0.30 -5.22
CA LEU A 100 19.28 0.92 -4.08
C LEU A 100 20.13 2.11 -4.54
#